data_AF-A0A9D1FL41-F1
#
_entry.id   AF-A0A9D1FL41-F1
#
_cell.length_a   1.000
_cell.length_b   1.000
_cell.length_c   1.000
_cell.angle_alpha   90.00
_cell.angle_beta   90.00
_cell.angle_gamma   90.00
#
_symmetry.space_group_name_H-M   'P 1'
#
loop_
_entity.id
_entity.type
_entity.pdbx_description
1 polymer ?
#
loop_
_entity_poly.entity_id
_entity_poly.type
_entity_poly.pdbx_seq_one_letter_code
_entity_poly.pdbx_strand_id
1 'polypeptide(L)'
;MKIIRTLLAGVFALFAFQSCGQAEESAAMRATILQRDGSSVIVAANDEQDAATADLYSFSTKGVELLGIDGGKIQPEALSAGQIVEVVHRGYIRESYPAGIDCTKLAVTGSQPEDWQNPIDQYMPPAEPDPNDPYAMMPSLGIEYSQGETVSFTYAARGTSDWYENGEGIVVDSALPGDAKAWELTPEIGRQKGHDSLTLSFSREPDSFTVTCWSDMQLTEEAEIQLDGKTFSFPKKAGTYYCEVLAQWPEGNVSYYFILK
;
A
#
# COMPACT_ATOMS: atom_id res chain seq x y z
N MET A 1 22.93 20.36 -71.60
CA MET A 1 22.88 21.39 -70.53
C MET A 1 22.72 20.67 -69.20
N LYS A 2 23.72 20.82 -68.33
CA LYS A 2 23.71 20.39 -66.92
C LYS A 2 22.84 21.37 -66.12
N ILE A 3 22.24 20.91 -65.02
CA ILE A 3 22.45 21.46 -63.67
C ILE A 3 21.97 20.41 -62.65
N ILE A 4 22.94 19.90 -61.90
CA ILE A 4 22.80 19.21 -60.62
C ILE A 4 22.77 20.30 -59.53
N ARG A 5 21.88 20.19 -58.54
CA ARG A 5 21.94 20.88 -57.23
C ARG A 5 21.43 19.88 -56.19
N THR A 6 22.30 19.12 -55.51
CA THR A 6 23.05 19.42 -54.28
C THR A 6 22.19 19.52 -53.02
N LEU A 7 22.42 18.53 -52.13
CA LEU A 7 22.27 18.41 -50.68
C LEU A 7 21.62 19.54 -49.86
N LEU A 8 20.88 19.15 -48.82
CA LEU A 8 21.29 19.46 -47.43
C LEU A 8 20.91 18.30 -46.49
N ALA A 9 21.92 17.67 -45.91
CA ALA A 9 21.80 16.78 -44.76
C ALA A 9 21.61 17.64 -43.50
N GLY A 10 20.53 17.39 -42.76
CA GLY A 10 20.31 17.99 -41.45
C GLY A 10 21.11 17.25 -40.38
N VAL A 11 22.30 17.76 -40.07
CA VAL A 11 23.08 17.39 -38.89
C VAL A 11 22.43 18.05 -37.67
N PHE A 12 21.69 17.30 -36.87
CA PHE A 12 21.36 17.74 -35.51
C PHE A 12 22.51 17.37 -34.58
N ALA A 13 23.40 18.34 -34.35
CA ALA A 13 24.40 18.28 -33.31
C ALA A 13 23.72 18.44 -31.96
N LEU A 14 23.46 17.33 -31.25
CA LEU A 14 23.17 17.38 -29.82
C LEU A 14 24.49 17.62 -29.07
N PHE A 15 24.70 18.87 -28.65
CA PHE A 15 25.68 19.19 -27.61
C PHE A 15 25.16 18.64 -26.27
N ALA A 16 25.52 17.41 -25.94
CA ALA A 16 25.41 16.91 -24.58
C ALA A 16 26.57 17.50 -23.76
N PHE A 17 26.29 18.57 -23.02
CA PHE A 17 27.11 18.93 -21.87
C PHE A 17 27.01 17.79 -20.85
N GLN A 18 28.12 17.05 -20.70
CA GLN A 18 28.31 16.08 -19.63
C GLN A 18 28.37 16.82 -18.29
N SER A 19 27.22 16.97 -17.64
CA SER A 19 27.18 17.06 -16.18
C SER A 19 27.31 15.64 -15.66
N CYS A 20 28.42 15.36 -14.99
CA CYS A 20 28.67 14.11 -14.30
C CYS A 20 27.81 14.07 -13.03
N GLY A 21 26.52 13.80 -13.19
CA GLY A 21 25.62 13.36 -12.15
C GLY A 21 25.33 11.89 -12.41
N GLN A 22 25.63 11.04 -11.44
CA GLN A 22 25.22 9.65 -11.47
C GLN A 22 23.69 9.64 -11.49
N ALA A 23 23.09 9.44 -12.67
CA ALA A 23 21.65 9.41 -12.81
C ALA A 23 21.13 8.26 -11.95
N GLU A 24 20.18 8.56 -11.05
CA GLU A 24 19.44 7.49 -10.39
C GLU A 24 18.81 6.63 -11.47
N GLU A 25 19.15 5.34 -11.45
CA GLU A 25 18.64 4.38 -12.41
C GLU A 25 17.13 4.29 -12.19
N SER A 26 16.36 4.78 -13.18
CA SER A 26 14.91 4.73 -13.18
C SER A 26 14.47 3.73 -14.23
N ALA A 27 13.49 2.91 -13.88
CA ALA A 27 12.89 1.93 -14.76
C ALA A 27 11.39 2.25 -14.90
N ALA A 28 10.84 1.94 -16.06
CA ALA A 28 9.42 2.07 -16.33
C ALA A 28 8.86 0.70 -16.70
N MET A 29 7.68 0.38 -16.17
CA MET A 29 6.95 -0.83 -16.50
C MET A 29 5.50 -0.48 -16.83
N ARG A 30 4.93 -1.21 -17.78
CA ARG A 30 3.49 -1.21 -18.01
C ARG A 30 2.88 -2.32 -17.18
N ALA A 31 1.80 -2.01 -16.46
CA ALA A 31 1.21 -2.91 -15.49
C ALA A 31 -0.31 -2.73 -15.42
N THR A 32 -1.00 -3.72 -14.85
CA THR A 32 -2.44 -3.62 -14.52
C THR A 32 -2.60 -3.51 -13.01
N ILE A 33 -3.39 -2.56 -12.54
CA ILE A 33 -3.78 -2.48 -11.12
C ILE A 33 -4.63 -3.69 -10.79
N LEU A 34 -4.19 -4.48 -9.82
CA LEU A 34 -4.94 -5.65 -9.33
C LEU A 34 -5.72 -5.31 -8.06
N GLN A 35 -5.14 -4.46 -7.22
CA GLN A 35 -5.74 -4.06 -5.95
C GLN A 35 -5.22 -2.68 -5.53
N ARG A 36 -6.08 -1.90 -4.89
CA ARG A 36 -5.70 -0.71 -4.14
C ARG A 36 -6.39 -0.73 -2.78
N ASP A 37 -5.61 -0.61 -1.72
CA ASP A 37 -6.13 -0.38 -0.37
C ASP A 37 -5.37 0.79 0.30
N GLY A 38 -6.13 1.80 0.75
CA GLY A 38 -5.57 3.09 1.15
C GLY A 38 -4.64 3.66 0.08
N SER A 39 -3.37 3.85 0.44
CA SER A 39 -2.30 4.26 -0.48
C SER A 39 -1.53 3.08 -1.08
N SER A 40 -1.75 1.85 -0.63
CA SER A 40 -1.09 0.66 -1.18
C SER A 40 -1.70 0.26 -2.50
N VAL A 41 -0.85 -0.03 -3.48
CA VAL A 41 -1.24 -0.51 -4.80
C VAL A 41 -0.46 -1.79 -5.10
N ILE A 42 -1.17 -2.81 -5.58
CA ILE A 42 -0.60 -4.02 -6.15
C ILE A 42 -0.87 -4.00 -7.65
N VAL A 43 0.18 -4.23 -8.44
CA VAL A 43 0.10 -4.32 -9.90
C VAL A 43 0.72 -5.63 -10.39
N ALA A 44 0.23 -6.16 -11.51
CA ALA A 44 0.94 -7.17 -12.30
C ALA A 44 1.64 -6.50 -13.48
N ALA A 45 2.94 -6.75 -13.63
CA ALA A 45 3.60 -6.46 -14.90
C ALA A 45 3.17 -7.49 -15.95
N ASN A 46 2.96 -7.02 -17.18
CA ASN A 46 2.46 -7.77 -18.35
C ASN A 46 0.93 -7.97 -18.41
N ASP A 47 0.40 -7.86 -19.63
CA ASP A 47 -1.04 -7.84 -19.96
C ASP A 47 -1.67 -9.25 -20.09
N GLU A 48 -0.93 -10.31 -19.80
CA GLU A 48 -1.39 -11.69 -20.05
C GLU A 48 -2.17 -12.26 -18.87
N GLN A 49 -3.25 -12.98 -19.18
CA GLN A 49 -4.09 -13.74 -18.23
C GLN A 49 -3.26 -14.72 -17.36
N ASP A 50 -2.07 -15.10 -17.81
CA ASP A 50 -1.11 -15.96 -17.12
C ASP A 50 -0.13 -15.15 -16.26
N ALA A 51 -0.61 -14.15 -15.50
CA ALA A 51 0.15 -13.54 -14.41
C ALA A 51 0.40 -14.59 -13.31
N ALA A 52 1.22 -15.59 -13.62
CA ALA A 52 1.80 -16.52 -12.69
C ALA A 52 2.55 -15.64 -11.71
N THR A 53 1.95 -15.47 -10.53
CA THR A 53 2.46 -14.98 -9.23
C THR A 53 3.77 -14.19 -9.17
N ALA A 54 4.83 -14.55 -9.91
CA ALA A 54 6.16 -13.98 -9.96
C ALA A 54 6.27 -12.50 -10.41
N ASP A 55 5.32 -11.94 -11.15
CA ASP A 55 5.40 -10.54 -11.67
C ASP A 55 4.49 -9.55 -10.92
N LEU A 56 4.22 -9.82 -9.64
CA LEU A 56 3.46 -8.90 -8.77
C LEU A 56 4.38 -7.88 -8.11
N TYR A 57 4.00 -6.62 -8.20
CA TYR A 57 4.68 -5.50 -7.56
C TYR A 57 3.77 -4.75 -6.60
N SER A 58 4.31 -4.30 -5.49
CA SER A 58 3.63 -3.49 -4.47
C SER A 58 4.38 -2.20 -4.20
N PHE A 59 3.64 -1.11 -4.01
CA PHE A 59 4.16 0.20 -3.61
C PHE A 59 3.09 1.04 -2.92
N SER A 60 3.51 2.13 -2.27
CA SER A 60 2.61 3.17 -1.76
C SER A 60 2.51 4.32 -2.77
N THR A 61 1.33 4.94 -2.88
CA THR A 61 1.12 6.15 -3.70
C THR A 61 1.56 7.43 -2.99
N LYS A 62 2.04 7.37 -1.75
CA LYS A 62 2.52 8.56 -1.03
C LYS A 62 3.77 9.14 -1.69
N GLY A 63 3.71 10.43 -1.99
CA GLY A 63 4.81 11.12 -2.69
C GLY A 63 4.94 10.75 -4.17
N VAL A 64 4.02 9.94 -4.70
CA VAL A 64 3.99 9.54 -6.12
C VAL A 64 3.24 10.59 -6.94
N GLU A 65 3.76 10.95 -8.11
CA GLU A 65 2.99 11.70 -9.09
C GLU A 65 1.94 10.79 -9.74
N LEU A 66 0.66 10.99 -9.43
CA LEU A 66 -0.45 10.24 -10.02
C LEU A 66 -1.13 11.03 -11.13
N LEU A 67 -1.21 10.43 -12.33
CA LEU A 67 -1.85 11.02 -13.50
C LEU A 67 -3.00 10.13 -14.00
N GLY A 68 -4.15 10.76 -14.29
CA GLY A 68 -5.29 10.13 -14.95
C GLY A 68 -5.07 9.93 -16.45
N ILE A 69 -6.05 9.33 -17.12
CA ILE A 69 -5.99 8.99 -18.55
C ILE A 69 -5.93 10.22 -19.47
N ASP A 70 -6.36 11.38 -18.97
CA ASP A 70 -6.26 12.68 -19.64
C ASP A 70 -4.93 13.40 -19.36
N GLY A 71 -4.04 12.79 -18.56
CA GLY A 71 -2.78 13.38 -18.10
C GLY A 71 -2.94 14.37 -16.94
N GLY A 72 -4.15 14.56 -16.42
CA GLY A 72 -4.42 15.40 -15.26
C GLY A 72 -3.98 14.74 -13.95
N LYS A 73 -3.61 15.55 -12.94
CA LYS A 73 -3.28 15.01 -11.61
C LYS A 73 -4.52 14.44 -10.94
N ILE A 74 -4.40 13.23 -10.40
CA ILE A 74 -5.47 12.53 -9.68
C ILE A 74 -5.05 12.25 -8.23
N GLN A 75 -6.03 11.94 -7.39
CA GLN A 75 -5.81 11.42 -6.04
C GLN A 75 -5.85 9.87 -6.05
N PRO A 76 -5.26 9.19 -5.05
CA PRO A 76 -5.22 7.73 -4.99
C PRO A 76 -6.60 7.05 -5.11
N GLU A 77 -7.67 7.69 -4.68
CA GLU A 77 -9.05 7.15 -4.70
C GLU A 77 -9.62 7.02 -6.12
N ALA A 78 -9.00 7.67 -7.11
CA ALA A 78 -9.37 7.50 -8.52
C ALA A 78 -8.75 6.24 -9.15
N LEU A 79 -7.83 5.57 -8.44
CA LEU A 79 -7.22 4.33 -8.89
C LEU A 79 -8.13 3.14 -8.58
N SER A 80 -8.30 2.25 -9.56
CA SER A 80 -9.16 1.08 -9.45
C SER A 80 -8.55 -0.14 -10.14
N ALA A 81 -8.94 -1.33 -9.68
CA ALA A 81 -8.54 -2.59 -10.31
C ALA A 81 -8.97 -2.62 -11.79
N GLY A 82 -8.15 -3.22 -12.65
CA GLY A 82 -8.36 -3.28 -14.10
C GLY A 82 -7.86 -2.06 -14.86
N GLN A 83 -7.44 -0.97 -14.20
CA GLN A 83 -6.74 0.11 -14.90
C GLN A 83 -5.36 -0.34 -15.36
N ILE A 84 -5.03 0.01 -16.61
CA ILE A 84 -3.69 -0.18 -17.19
C ILE A 84 -2.89 1.09 -16.91
N VAL A 85 -1.69 0.92 -16.38
CA VAL A 85 -0.83 2.02 -15.92
C VAL A 85 0.59 1.88 -16.45
N GLU A 86 1.26 3.02 -16.62
CA GLU A 86 2.71 3.10 -16.66
C GLU A 86 3.24 3.49 -15.27
N VAL A 87 4.13 2.66 -14.73
CA VAL A 87 4.75 2.83 -13.42
C VAL A 87 6.23 3.14 -13.63
N VAL A 88 6.68 4.30 -13.13
CA VAL A 88 8.10 4.67 -13.07
C VAL A 88 8.59 4.45 -11.64
N HIS A 89 9.66 3.70 -11.48
CA HIS A 89 10.26 3.41 -10.17
C HIS A 89 11.78 3.58 -10.18
N ARG A 90 12.37 3.80 -9.01
CA ARG A 90 13.83 3.71 -8.86
C ARG A 90 14.20 2.23 -9.01
N GLY A 91 15.09 1.89 -9.94
CA GLY A 91 15.32 0.54 -10.50
C GLY A 91 15.68 -0.59 -9.52
N TYR A 92 15.66 -0.33 -8.21
CA TYR A 92 15.71 -1.35 -7.16
C TYR A 92 14.36 -2.07 -7.02
N ILE A 93 14.41 -3.40 -6.99
CA ILE A 93 13.28 -4.27 -6.69
C ILE A 93 13.61 -5.03 -5.41
N ARG A 94 12.70 -4.99 -4.43
CA ARG A 94 12.81 -5.74 -3.18
C ARG A 94 12.33 -7.18 -3.37
N GLU A 95 13.15 -8.13 -2.95
CA GLU A 95 12.82 -9.56 -2.90
C GLU A 95 11.78 -9.85 -1.79
N SER A 96 10.53 -9.49 -2.05
CA SER A 96 9.35 -9.85 -1.27
C SER A 96 8.27 -10.43 -2.18
N TYR A 97 7.15 -10.88 -1.60
CA TYR A 97 6.02 -11.35 -2.38
C TYR A 97 4.71 -10.68 -1.92
N PRO A 98 4.09 -9.79 -2.71
CA PRO A 98 4.59 -9.19 -3.97
C PRO A 98 5.94 -8.48 -3.83
N ALA A 99 6.69 -8.35 -4.93
CA ALA A 99 7.96 -7.63 -4.93
C ALA A 99 7.74 -6.14 -4.64
N GLY A 100 8.61 -5.53 -3.86
CA GLY A 100 8.49 -4.10 -3.53
C GLY A 100 9.19 -3.21 -4.54
N ILE A 101 8.55 -2.11 -4.94
CA ILE A 101 9.20 -1.07 -5.76
C ILE A 101 9.02 0.32 -5.16
N ASP A 102 10.01 1.20 -5.37
CA ASP A 102 9.89 2.62 -5.04
C ASP A 102 9.32 3.40 -6.23
N CYS A 103 7.99 3.40 -6.33
CA CYS A 103 7.28 4.13 -7.38
C CYS A 103 7.45 5.64 -7.18
N THR A 104 7.73 6.35 -8.26
CA THR A 104 7.87 7.82 -8.29
C THR A 104 6.79 8.48 -9.13
N LYS A 105 6.24 7.75 -10.11
CA LYS A 105 5.14 8.20 -10.96
C LYS A 105 4.29 7.02 -11.40
N LEU A 106 2.98 7.24 -11.44
CA LEU A 106 2.00 6.34 -12.04
C LEU A 106 1.10 7.14 -12.97
N ALA A 107 0.94 6.68 -14.21
CA ALA A 107 0.03 7.28 -15.18
C ALA A 107 -0.95 6.23 -15.69
N VAL A 108 -2.25 6.50 -15.60
CA VAL A 108 -3.29 5.66 -16.21
C VAL A 108 -3.22 5.81 -17.74
N THR A 109 -3.08 4.71 -18.44
CA THR A 109 -2.97 4.68 -19.92
C THR A 109 -4.10 3.90 -20.58
N GLY A 110 -4.92 3.19 -19.81
CA GLY A 110 -6.07 2.46 -20.34
C GLY A 110 -6.81 1.69 -19.27
N SER A 111 -7.62 0.73 -19.72
CA SER A 111 -8.34 -0.20 -18.86
C SER A 111 -8.43 -1.55 -19.56
N GLN A 112 -8.44 -2.61 -18.75
CA GLN A 112 -8.76 -3.95 -19.20
C GLN A 112 -10.18 -4.01 -19.79
N PRO A 113 -10.48 -4.98 -20.67
CA PRO A 113 -11.83 -5.13 -21.23
C PRO A 113 -12.86 -5.48 -20.16
N GLU A 114 -14.15 -5.27 -20.45
CA GLU A 114 -15.24 -5.50 -19.47
C GLU A 114 -15.34 -6.94 -18.97
N ASP A 115 -14.91 -7.92 -19.77
CA ASP A 115 -14.90 -9.34 -19.42
C ASP A 115 -13.59 -9.81 -18.76
N TRP A 116 -12.68 -8.88 -18.45
CA TRP A 116 -11.45 -9.19 -17.73
C TRP A 116 -11.77 -9.65 -16.31
N GLN A 117 -11.14 -10.76 -15.94
CA GLN A 117 -11.15 -11.28 -14.58
C GLN A 117 -9.82 -10.95 -13.95
N ASN A 118 -9.85 -10.37 -12.76
CA ASN A 118 -8.64 -10.04 -12.05
C ASN A 118 -7.96 -11.35 -11.58
N PRO A 119 -6.71 -11.62 -11.99
CA PRO A 119 -6.08 -12.93 -11.78
C PRO A 119 -5.88 -13.26 -10.30
N ILE A 120 -5.79 -12.26 -9.43
CA ILE A 120 -5.72 -12.50 -7.99
C ILE A 120 -7.08 -12.88 -7.41
N ASP A 121 -8.21 -12.68 -8.10
CA ASP A 121 -9.53 -13.03 -7.59
C ASP A 121 -9.69 -14.55 -7.34
N GLN A 122 -8.87 -15.38 -7.96
CA GLN A 122 -8.90 -16.83 -7.70
C GLN A 122 -8.13 -17.21 -6.42
N TYR A 123 -7.15 -16.40 -6.02
CA TYR A 123 -6.24 -16.66 -4.90
C TYR A 123 -6.54 -15.79 -3.66
N MET A 124 -7.04 -14.60 -3.94
CA MET A 124 -7.50 -13.53 -3.08
C MET A 124 -8.78 -12.99 -3.72
N PRO A 125 -9.87 -13.78 -3.74
CA PRO A 125 -11.15 -13.30 -4.25
C PRO A 125 -11.41 -11.91 -3.69
N PRO A 126 -11.74 -10.93 -4.55
CA PRO A 126 -12.26 -9.67 -4.07
C PRO A 126 -13.39 -10.15 -3.20
N ALA A 127 -13.37 -9.73 -1.94
CA ALA A 127 -14.52 -10.00 -1.12
C ALA A 127 -15.67 -9.26 -1.83
N GLU A 128 -16.40 -9.92 -2.75
CA GLU A 128 -17.81 -10.05 -2.50
C GLU A 128 -17.82 -10.48 -1.04
N PRO A 129 -18.29 -9.61 -0.13
CA PRO A 129 -18.42 -10.00 1.25
C PRO A 129 -19.01 -11.39 1.19
N ASP A 130 -18.26 -12.42 1.65
CA ASP A 130 -18.91 -13.72 1.76
C ASP A 130 -20.15 -13.38 2.59
N PRO A 131 -21.36 -13.62 2.07
CA PRO A 131 -22.56 -13.21 2.79
C PRO A 131 -22.64 -13.90 4.15
N ASN A 132 -21.77 -14.89 4.39
CA ASN A 132 -21.56 -15.57 5.66
C ASN A 132 -20.25 -15.18 6.37
N ASP A 133 -19.40 -14.33 5.78
CA ASP A 133 -18.26 -13.71 6.46
C ASP A 133 -18.76 -12.45 7.20
N PRO A 134 -18.95 -12.55 8.52
CA PRO A 134 -19.42 -11.42 9.32
C PRO A 134 -18.43 -10.25 9.34
N TYR A 135 -17.21 -10.40 8.83
CA TYR A 135 -16.17 -9.37 8.87
C TYR A 135 -16.08 -8.53 7.60
N ALA A 136 -16.71 -8.96 6.51
CA ALA A 136 -16.45 -8.38 5.20
C ALA A 136 -17.00 -6.95 5.01
N MET A 137 -17.91 -6.50 5.88
CA MET A 137 -18.42 -5.13 5.90
C MET A 137 -17.60 -4.19 6.79
N MET A 138 -16.71 -4.73 7.63
CA MET A 138 -15.88 -3.94 8.52
C MET A 138 -14.67 -3.37 7.78
N PRO A 139 -14.29 -2.10 8.02
CA PRO A 139 -13.08 -1.53 7.47
C PRO A 139 -11.82 -2.32 7.85
N SER A 140 -10.79 -2.20 7.02
CA SER A 140 -9.44 -2.71 7.23
C SER A 140 -8.52 -1.56 7.65
N LEU A 141 -7.49 -1.89 8.44
CA LEU A 141 -6.40 -0.98 8.76
C LEU A 141 -5.11 -1.50 8.12
N GLY A 142 -4.60 -0.72 7.18
CA GLY A 142 -3.25 -0.82 6.66
C GLY A 142 -2.25 -0.04 7.49
N ILE A 143 -1.04 -0.60 7.60
CA ILE A 143 0.11 0.04 8.21
C ILE A 143 1.19 0.24 7.16
N GLU A 144 1.52 1.51 6.92
CA GLU A 144 2.57 1.93 6.01
C GLU A 144 3.83 2.26 6.80
N TYR A 145 4.95 1.64 6.46
CA TYR A 145 6.21 1.81 7.18
C TYR A 145 7.39 1.75 6.22
N SER A 146 8.49 2.43 6.55
CA SER A 146 9.68 2.36 5.72
C SER A 146 10.45 1.07 5.96
N GLN A 147 10.92 0.47 4.87
CA GLN A 147 11.87 -0.63 4.86
C GLN A 147 13.08 -0.21 4.02
N GLY A 148 14.06 0.43 4.68
CA GLY A 148 15.10 1.18 3.99
C GLY A 148 14.51 2.36 3.22
N GLU A 149 14.97 2.58 1.99
CA GLU A 149 14.51 3.68 1.12
C GLU A 149 13.11 3.46 0.51
N THR A 150 12.43 2.35 0.84
CA THR A 150 11.12 2.00 0.26
C THR A 150 10.00 2.08 1.30
N VAL A 151 8.78 2.41 0.86
CA VAL A 151 7.58 2.27 1.68
C VAL A 151 7.01 0.86 1.51
N SER A 152 6.75 0.19 2.63
CA SER A 152 6.07 -1.10 2.70
C SER A 152 4.69 -0.93 3.32
N PHE A 153 3.81 -1.88 3.06
CA PHE A 153 2.45 -1.90 3.56
C PHE A 153 2.13 -3.29 4.11
N THR A 154 1.45 -3.35 5.24
CA THR A 154 0.90 -4.59 5.81
C THR A 154 -0.47 -4.33 6.43
N TYR A 155 -1.32 -5.34 6.55
CA TYR A 155 -2.59 -5.21 7.26
C TYR A 155 -2.41 -5.50 8.74
N ALA A 156 -2.96 -4.65 9.60
CA ALA A 156 -3.10 -4.93 11.01
C ALA A 156 -4.05 -6.14 11.22
N ALA A 157 -3.79 -6.93 12.26
CA ALA A 157 -4.69 -8.01 12.65
C ALA A 157 -5.99 -7.41 13.20
N ARG A 158 -7.15 -7.88 12.74
CA ARG A 158 -8.43 -7.42 13.28
C ARG A 158 -8.66 -7.98 14.67
N GLY A 159 -9.24 -7.16 15.53
CA GLY A 159 -9.51 -7.42 16.92
C GLY A 159 -11.00 -7.49 17.28
N THR A 160 -11.30 -7.09 18.50
CA THR A 160 -12.67 -6.99 19.02
C THR A 160 -13.44 -5.95 18.23
N SER A 161 -14.70 -6.23 17.93
CA SER A 161 -15.57 -5.30 17.22
C SER A 161 -17.01 -5.39 17.67
N ASP A 162 -17.71 -4.28 17.50
CA ASP A 162 -19.16 -4.16 17.60
C ASP A 162 -19.61 -3.33 16.40
N TRP A 163 -20.24 -3.98 15.42
CA TRP A 163 -20.53 -3.41 14.10
C TRP A 163 -21.96 -3.67 13.66
N TYR A 164 -22.65 -2.64 13.16
CA TYR A 164 -24.00 -2.73 12.64
C TYR A 164 -24.12 -2.00 11.29
N GLU A 165 -24.37 -2.76 10.23
CA GLU A 165 -24.53 -2.22 8.88
C GLU A 165 -25.57 -3.05 8.12
N ASN A 166 -26.40 -2.39 7.30
CA ASN A 166 -27.43 -3.03 6.48
C ASN A 166 -28.44 -3.93 7.23
N GLY A 167 -28.65 -3.69 8.53
CA GLY A 167 -29.58 -4.46 9.36
C GLY A 167 -28.98 -5.72 9.97
N GLU A 168 -27.69 -5.98 9.76
CA GLU A 168 -26.93 -7.06 10.38
C GLU A 168 -25.99 -6.49 11.44
N GLY A 169 -25.89 -7.19 12.57
CA GLY A 169 -25.05 -6.81 13.71
C GLY A 169 -24.05 -7.90 14.00
N ILE A 170 -22.77 -7.54 14.09
CA ILE A 170 -21.66 -8.44 14.37
C ILE A 170 -20.93 -7.94 15.60
N VAL A 171 -20.92 -8.79 16.62
CA VAL A 171 -20.12 -8.58 17.83
C VAL A 171 -19.07 -9.67 17.87
N VAL A 172 -17.81 -9.28 17.89
CA VAL A 172 -16.68 -10.20 17.91
C VAL A 172 -15.84 -9.87 19.13
N ASP A 173 -15.66 -10.87 19.98
CA ASP A 173 -14.75 -10.79 21.12
C ASP A 173 -13.42 -11.42 20.72
N SER A 174 -12.37 -10.61 20.62
CA SER A 174 -11.04 -11.10 20.27
C SER A 174 -10.40 -11.79 21.47
N ALA A 175 -9.64 -12.85 21.20
CA ALA A 175 -8.77 -13.45 22.19
C ALA A 175 -7.58 -12.51 22.55
N LEU A 176 -7.31 -11.50 21.74
CA LEU A 176 -6.35 -10.45 22.04
C LEU A 176 -6.94 -9.44 23.03
N PRO A 177 -6.14 -8.94 23.97
CA PRO A 177 -4.71 -9.20 24.14
C PRO A 177 -4.36 -10.45 24.98
N GLY A 178 -5.37 -11.19 25.48
CA GLY A 178 -5.20 -12.26 26.47
C GLY A 178 -4.60 -13.57 25.95
N ASP A 179 -4.47 -13.76 24.65
CA ASP A 179 -3.95 -14.98 24.03
C ASP A 179 -2.61 -14.74 23.30
N ALA A 180 -1.56 -15.39 23.79
CA ALA A 180 -0.22 -15.35 23.21
C ALA A 180 -0.18 -15.89 21.77
N LYS A 181 -0.98 -16.90 21.42
CA LYS A 181 -1.03 -17.44 20.06
C LYS A 181 -1.66 -16.47 19.09
N ALA A 182 -2.63 -15.67 19.55
CA ALA A 182 -3.22 -14.64 18.71
C ALA A 182 -2.16 -13.56 18.39
N TRP A 183 -1.27 -13.24 19.33
CA TRP A 183 -0.13 -12.34 19.08
C TRP A 183 0.91 -12.93 18.11
N GLU A 184 1.12 -14.25 18.06
CA GLU A 184 2.02 -14.89 17.09
C GLU A 184 1.57 -14.70 15.62
N LEU A 185 0.28 -14.48 15.40
CA LEU A 185 -0.30 -14.25 14.07
C LEU A 185 -0.42 -12.76 13.72
N THR A 186 -0.12 -11.88 14.68
CA THR A 186 -0.19 -10.43 14.50
C THR A 186 1.03 -9.93 13.70
N PRO A 187 0.84 -9.04 12.72
CA PRO A 187 1.95 -8.50 11.93
C PRO A 187 2.99 -7.78 12.80
N GLU A 188 4.26 -8.03 12.49
CA GLU A 188 5.40 -7.40 13.16
C GLU A 188 6.07 -6.36 12.25
N ILE A 189 6.36 -5.20 12.81
CA ILE A 189 6.97 -4.08 12.11
C ILE A 189 8.25 -3.69 12.85
N GLY A 190 9.39 -3.93 12.21
CA GLY A 190 10.70 -3.60 12.76
C GLY A 190 11.13 -2.17 12.42
N ARG A 191 11.56 -1.40 13.43
CA ARG A 191 12.13 -0.07 13.24
C ARG A 191 13.38 -0.11 12.36
N GLN A 192 13.42 0.75 11.35
CA GLN A 192 14.58 0.90 10.48
C GLN A 192 15.37 2.15 10.85
N LYS A 193 16.70 2.09 10.67
CA LYS A 193 17.56 3.23 10.97
C LYS A 193 17.20 4.42 10.07
N GLY A 194 16.88 5.56 10.68
CA GLY A 194 16.50 6.78 9.96
C GLY A 194 15.01 6.87 9.62
N HIS A 195 14.22 5.84 9.97
CA HIS A 195 12.79 5.81 9.74
C HIS A 195 12.07 5.49 11.04
N ASP A 196 11.65 6.55 11.72
CA ASP A 196 11.16 6.49 13.10
C ASP A 196 9.63 6.64 13.19
N SER A 197 8.92 6.48 12.08
CA SER A 197 7.47 6.59 12.01
C SER A 197 6.84 5.60 11.02
N LEU A 198 5.57 5.28 11.28
CA LEU A 198 4.65 4.59 10.37
C LEU A 198 3.40 5.45 10.17
N THR A 199 2.57 5.10 9.19
CA THR A 199 1.28 5.75 8.97
C THR A 199 0.15 4.74 8.94
N LEU A 200 -0.96 5.10 9.58
CA LEU A 200 -2.22 4.35 9.56
C LEU A 200 -3.01 4.69 8.29
N SER A 201 -3.53 3.67 7.61
CA SER A 201 -4.23 3.76 6.32
C SER A 201 -5.54 2.98 6.42
N PHE A 202 -6.65 3.66 6.66
CA PHE A 202 -7.96 3.00 6.77
C PHE A 202 -8.60 2.84 5.39
N SER A 203 -9.20 1.69 5.09
CA SER A 203 -9.94 1.51 3.83
C SER A 203 -11.23 2.32 3.77
N ARG A 204 -11.83 2.62 4.93
CA ARG A 204 -12.89 3.62 5.14
C ARG A 204 -12.49 4.51 6.31
N GLU A 205 -12.51 5.82 6.12
CA GLU A 205 -12.13 6.78 7.18
C GLU A 205 -13.04 6.70 8.41
N PRO A 206 -12.48 6.54 9.63
CA PRO A 206 -13.26 6.60 10.87
C PRO A 206 -13.59 8.04 11.28
N ASP A 207 -14.64 8.22 12.07
CA ASP A 207 -14.96 9.48 12.75
C ASP A 207 -13.88 9.83 13.78
N SER A 208 -13.33 8.81 14.45
CA SER A 208 -12.21 8.97 15.38
C SER A 208 -11.47 7.65 15.59
N PHE A 209 -10.25 7.72 16.11
CA PHE A 209 -9.52 6.55 16.57
C PHE A 209 -8.55 6.91 17.71
N THR A 210 -8.18 5.90 18.49
CA THR A 210 -7.11 5.98 19.48
C THR A 210 -6.06 4.93 19.18
N VAL A 211 -4.80 5.22 19.52
CA VAL A 211 -3.71 4.25 19.49
C VAL A 211 -3.20 4.07 20.90
N THR A 212 -3.04 2.82 21.33
CA THR A 212 -2.45 2.47 22.61
C THR A 212 -1.40 1.41 22.36
N CYS A 213 -0.23 1.53 22.98
CA CYS A 213 0.80 0.50 22.90
C CYS A 213 1.26 0.11 24.30
N TRP A 214 1.61 -1.14 24.49
CA TRP A 214 2.12 -1.68 25.75
C TRP A 214 3.49 -2.32 25.55
N SER A 215 4.37 -2.19 26.54
CA SER A 215 5.71 -2.81 26.51
C SER A 215 5.72 -4.28 26.93
N ASP A 216 4.56 -4.82 27.31
CA ASP A 216 4.38 -6.20 27.72
C ASP A 216 3.09 -6.77 27.12
N MET A 217 3.05 -8.09 26.93
CA MET A 217 1.91 -8.79 26.33
C MET A 217 0.72 -8.95 27.29
N GLN A 218 0.90 -8.65 28.58
CA GLN A 218 -0.16 -8.63 29.60
C GLN A 218 -0.88 -7.27 29.64
N LEU A 219 -0.45 -6.32 28.80
CA LEU A 219 -0.95 -4.96 28.69
C LEU A 219 -0.93 -4.19 30.02
N THR A 220 0.06 -4.44 30.86
CA THR A 220 0.12 -3.82 32.19
C THR A 220 0.85 -2.47 32.20
N GLU A 221 1.75 -2.25 31.25
CA GLU A 221 2.56 -1.05 31.14
C GLU A 221 2.33 -0.38 29.77
N GLU A 222 1.53 0.68 29.77
CA GLU A 222 1.34 1.55 28.59
C GLU A 222 2.64 2.29 28.25
N ALA A 223 3.00 2.26 26.98
CA ALA A 223 4.12 3.00 26.42
C ALA A 223 3.68 4.40 25.99
N GLU A 224 4.52 5.41 26.25
CA GLU A 224 4.32 6.73 25.70
C GLU A 224 4.51 6.69 24.17
N ILE A 225 3.46 7.06 23.43
CA ILE A 225 3.47 7.14 21.98
C ILE A 225 3.28 8.59 21.52
N GLN A 226 3.80 8.90 20.33
CA GLN A 226 3.55 10.18 19.67
C GLN A 226 2.75 9.93 18.40
N LEU A 227 1.55 10.48 18.36
CA LEU A 227 0.63 10.41 17.23
C LEU A 227 0.37 11.83 16.71
N ASP A 228 0.69 12.06 15.45
CA ASP A 228 0.39 13.30 14.72
C ASP A 228 -0.51 12.96 13.52
N GLY A 229 -1.80 13.22 13.66
CA GLY A 229 -2.82 12.72 12.74
C GLY A 229 -2.78 11.20 12.65
N LYS A 230 -2.48 10.65 11.47
CA LYS A 230 -2.33 9.20 11.23
C LYS A 230 -0.87 8.73 11.31
N THR A 231 0.07 9.66 11.54
CA THR A 231 1.50 9.34 11.62
C THR A 231 1.85 9.00 13.06
N PHE A 232 2.32 7.79 13.25
CA PHE A 232 2.68 7.23 14.55
C PHE A 232 4.20 7.10 14.61
N SER A 233 4.82 7.65 15.66
CA SER A 233 6.26 7.52 15.88
C SER A 233 6.58 6.29 16.74
N PHE A 234 7.65 5.58 16.41
CA PHE A 234 8.12 4.47 17.24
C PHE A 234 8.47 4.95 18.65
N PRO A 235 8.18 4.14 19.70
CA PRO A 235 8.63 4.45 21.05
C PRO A 235 10.14 4.69 21.11
N LYS A 236 10.56 5.64 21.95
CA LYS A 236 11.98 6.04 22.06
C LYS A 236 12.84 4.95 22.68
N LYS A 237 12.27 4.19 23.62
CA LYS A 237 12.95 3.06 24.27
C LYS A 237 12.90 1.87 23.32
N ALA A 238 14.03 1.19 23.15
CA ALA A 238 14.07 -0.04 22.36
C ALA A 238 13.32 -1.15 23.10
N GLY A 239 12.56 -1.96 22.37
CA GLY A 239 11.77 -3.04 22.93
C GLY A 239 10.69 -3.50 21.96
N THR A 240 9.98 -4.55 22.36
CA THR A 240 8.78 -5.00 21.68
C THR A 240 7.57 -4.27 22.24
N TYR A 241 6.71 -3.76 21.37
CA TYR A 241 5.48 -3.09 21.76
C TYR A 241 4.30 -3.73 21.06
N TYR A 242 3.28 -4.02 21.86
CA TYR A 242 2.00 -4.56 21.41
C TYR A 242 1.08 -3.37 21.25
N CYS A 243 0.55 -3.12 20.06
CA CYS A 243 -0.23 -1.92 19.78
C CYS A 243 -1.66 -2.27 19.39
N GLU A 244 -2.61 -1.47 19.87
CA GLU A 244 -4.01 -1.47 19.50
C GLU A 244 -4.36 -0.13 18.85
N VAL A 245 -5.13 -0.18 17.77
CA VAL A 245 -5.86 0.95 17.22
C VAL A 245 -7.34 0.67 17.38
N LEU A 246 -8.02 1.43 18.23
CA LEU A 246 -9.48 1.37 18.36
C LEU A 246 -10.07 2.48 17.51
N ALA A 247 -10.75 2.12 16.43
CA ALA A 247 -11.36 3.06 15.49
C ALA A 247 -12.90 3.00 15.55
N GLN A 248 -13.53 4.15 15.30
CA GLN A 248 -14.97 4.35 15.47
C GLN A 248 -15.58 4.94 14.19
N TRP A 249 -16.72 4.38 13.80
CA TRP A 249 -17.57 4.81 12.71
C TRP A 249 -19.02 4.92 13.22
N PRO A 250 -19.93 5.56 12.45
CA PRO A 250 -21.35 5.57 12.78
C PRO A 250 -21.96 4.16 12.93
N GLU A 251 -21.46 3.20 12.17
CA GLU A 251 -21.89 1.79 12.18
C GLU A 251 -21.35 1.00 13.38
N GLY A 252 -20.27 1.44 14.01
CA GLY A 252 -19.65 0.69 15.10
C GLY A 252 -18.17 0.96 15.34
N ASN A 253 -17.53 0.06 16.08
CA ASN A 253 -16.11 0.13 16.39
C ASN A 253 -15.39 -1.17 16.05
N VAL A 254 -14.10 -1.04 15.70
CA VAL A 254 -13.21 -2.15 15.39
C VAL A 254 -11.85 -1.86 16.02
N SER A 255 -11.31 -2.82 16.77
CA SER A 255 -9.92 -2.78 17.20
C SER A 255 -9.02 -3.49 16.18
N TYR A 256 -7.80 -2.98 16.06
CA TYR A 256 -6.76 -3.54 15.18
C TYR A 256 -5.45 -3.65 15.94
N TYR A 257 -4.71 -4.73 15.73
CA TYR A 257 -3.48 -5.04 16.44
C TYR A 257 -2.28 -5.16 15.51
N PHE A 258 -1.14 -4.64 15.95
CA PHE A 258 0.17 -4.85 15.32
C PHE A 258 1.28 -4.83 16.39
N ILE A 259 2.44 -5.39 16.06
CA ILE A 259 3.60 -5.44 16.95
C ILE A 259 4.71 -4.55 16.39
N LEU A 260 5.34 -3.75 17.24
CA LEU A 260 6.55 -3.00 16.92
C LEU A 260 7.78 -3.67 17.55
N LYS A 261 8.90 -3.66 16.83
CA LYS A 261 10.19 -4.17 17.29
C LYS A 261 11.33 -3.20 17.00
#